data_AF-A0AAV2R4Y1-F1
#
_entry.id   AF-A0AAV2R4Y1-F1
#
_cell.length_a   1.000
_cell.length_b   1.000
_cell.length_c   1.000
_cell.angle_alpha   90.00
_cell.angle_beta   90.00
_cell.angle_gamma   90.00
#
_symmetry.space_group_name_H-M   'P 1'
#
loop_
_entity.id
_entity.type
_entity.pdbx_description
1 polymer ?
#
loop_
_entity_poly.entity_id
_entity_poly.type
_entity_poly.pdbx_seq_one_letter_code
_entity_poly.pdbx_strand_id
1 'polypeptide(L)'
;IFYLQISLCVLFTLVDVGCVLLLCGLTVNVITSLSLLIGVGLCVDYCVHIGRTFMVHRGTQDERAHRTIISIGPAVIKGGLGSLISIFFLTFAESYFFSTFFKVLLATILLGLFHALVFLPVALSLIGPEPYKQTDRGHPPNNISTFTVVNPKYLKTDSEEGYGVTPANVSFEDIPISYTSSPEVGSREEQVLHNDRSSRGSIRPISPLNFNTL
;
A
#
# COMPACT_ATOMS: atom_id res chain seq x y z
N ILE A 1 -15.64 -12.08 3.82
CA ILE A 1 -16.15 -11.21 4.90
C ILE A 1 -15.49 -9.84 4.86
N PHE A 2 -14.16 -9.74 5.02
CA PHE A 2 -13.43 -8.47 4.97
C PHE A 2 -13.77 -7.57 3.75
N TYR A 3 -13.65 -8.11 2.53
CA TYR A 3 -13.98 -7.37 1.31
C TYR A 3 -15.46 -6.95 1.21
N LEU A 4 -16.38 -7.77 1.76
CA LEU A 4 -17.80 -7.43 1.79
C LEU A 4 -18.06 -6.24 2.70
N GLN A 5 -17.35 -6.16 3.81
CA GLN A 5 -17.46 -5.07 4.78
C GLN A 5 -16.91 -3.76 4.21
N ILE A 6 -15.78 -3.81 3.50
CA ILE A 6 -15.24 -2.66 2.78
C ILE A 6 -16.24 -2.22 1.70
N SER A 7 -16.76 -3.15 0.90
CA SER A 7 -17.74 -2.82 -0.14
C SER A 7 -19.03 -2.22 0.44
N LEU A 8 -19.51 -2.71 1.58
CA LEU A 8 -20.67 -2.13 2.28
C LEU A 8 -20.37 -0.72 2.81
N CYS A 9 -19.19 -0.51 3.39
CA CYS A 9 -18.76 0.82 3.85
C CYS A 9 -18.72 1.81 2.69
N VAL A 10 -18.18 1.41 1.55
CA VAL A 10 -18.07 2.25 0.35
C VAL A 10 -19.43 2.49 -0.30
N LEU A 11 -20.33 1.50 -0.27
CA LEU A 11 -21.69 1.68 -0.76
C LEU A 11 -22.45 2.69 0.12
N PHE A 12 -22.29 2.60 1.43
CA PHE A 12 -22.92 3.53 2.36
C PHE A 12 -22.41 4.96 2.17
N THR A 13 -21.09 5.15 2.02
CA THR A 13 -20.53 6.48 1.72
C THR A 13 -21.01 7.02 0.37
N LEU A 14 -21.18 6.18 -0.64
CA LEU A 14 -21.71 6.60 -1.94
C LEU A 14 -23.17 7.08 -1.83
N VAL A 15 -23.99 6.37 -1.05
CA VAL A 15 -25.39 6.75 -0.80
C VAL A 15 -25.47 8.06 -0.01
N ASP A 16 -24.68 8.21 1.05
CA ASP A 16 -24.63 9.43 1.86
C ASP A 16 -24.19 10.64 1.05
N VAL A 17 -23.12 10.48 0.26
CA VAL A 17 -22.63 11.55 -0.61
C VAL A 17 -23.66 11.87 -1.69
N GLY A 18 -24.29 10.87 -2.30
CA GLY A 18 -25.39 11.07 -3.25
C GLY A 18 -26.56 11.84 -2.63
N CYS A 19 -26.90 11.55 -1.38
CA CYS A 19 -27.90 12.28 -0.61
C CYS A 19 -27.48 13.75 -0.38
N VAL A 20 -26.22 13.99 0.01
CA VAL A 20 -25.68 15.35 0.16
C VAL A 20 -25.70 16.12 -1.17
N LEU A 21 -25.38 15.49 -2.30
CA LEU A 21 -25.46 16.14 -3.62
C LEU A 21 -26.89 16.57 -3.95
N LEU A 22 -27.88 15.72 -3.67
CA LEU A 22 -29.29 16.03 -3.87
C LEU A 22 -29.77 17.16 -2.94
N LEU A 23 -29.39 17.12 -1.66
CA LEU A 23 -29.73 18.15 -0.67
C LEU A 23 -29.08 19.51 -1.02
N CYS A 24 -27.88 19.50 -1.60
CA CYS A 24 -27.22 20.71 -2.08
C CYS A 24 -27.77 21.21 -3.44
N GLY A 25 -28.70 20.49 -4.06
CA GLY A 25 -29.28 20.85 -5.36
C GLY A 25 -28.27 20.82 -6.51
N LEU A 26 -27.20 20.02 -6.40
CA LEU A 26 -26.21 19.88 -7.48
C LEU A 26 -26.71 18.88 -8.52
N THR A 27 -26.65 19.28 -9.80
CA THR A 27 -26.94 18.38 -10.93
C THR A 27 -25.81 17.38 -11.14
N VAL A 28 -26.17 16.12 -11.42
CA VAL A 28 -25.20 15.07 -11.77
C VAL A 28 -24.63 15.33 -13.16
N ASN A 29 -23.45 15.93 -13.20
CA ASN A 29 -22.68 16.24 -14.40
C ASN A 29 -21.43 15.37 -14.47
N VAL A 30 -20.75 15.34 -15.63
CA VAL A 30 -19.47 14.63 -15.78
C VAL A 30 -18.46 15.08 -14.70
N ILE A 31 -18.44 16.37 -14.38
CA ILE A 31 -17.54 16.94 -13.36
C ILE A 31 -17.82 16.41 -11.96
N THR A 32 -19.09 16.35 -11.55
CA THR A 32 -19.47 15.82 -10.23
C THR A 32 -19.17 14.33 -10.17
N SER A 33 -19.43 13.59 -11.25
CA SER A 33 -19.12 12.15 -11.33
C SER A 33 -17.62 11.87 -11.23
N LEU A 34 -16.77 12.66 -11.88
CA LEU A 34 -15.30 12.54 -11.75
C LEU A 34 -14.83 12.86 -10.33
N SER A 35 -15.41 13.90 -9.72
CA SER A 35 -15.12 14.27 -8.33
C SER A 35 -15.46 13.12 -7.38
N LEU A 36 -16.64 12.51 -7.56
CA LEU A 36 -17.07 11.35 -6.77
C LEU A 36 -16.15 10.17 -6.97
N LEU A 37 -15.74 9.86 -8.21
CA LEU A 37 -14.85 8.74 -8.49
C LEU A 37 -13.50 8.90 -7.76
N ILE A 38 -12.91 10.10 -7.80
CA ILE A 38 -11.66 10.40 -7.09
C ILE A 38 -11.86 10.27 -5.58
N GLY A 39 -12.94 10.84 -5.04
CA GLY A 39 -13.24 10.79 -3.60
C GLY A 39 -13.50 9.37 -3.09
N VAL A 40 -14.21 8.53 -3.87
CA VAL A 40 -14.42 7.11 -3.55
C VAL A 40 -13.11 6.34 -3.57
N GLY A 41 -12.21 6.62 -4.52
CA GLY A 41 -10.87 6.03 -4.56
C GLY A 41 -10.08 6.32 -3.28
N LEU A 42 -10.11 7.57 -2.80
CA LEU A 42 -9.48 7.96 -1.53
C LEU A 42 -10.14 7.26 -0.33
N CYS A 43 -11.47 7.13 -0.32
CA CYS A 43 -12.18 6.41 0.74
C CYS A 43 -11.78 4.92 0.79
N VAL A 44 -11.66 4.26 -0.37
CA VAL A 44 -11.22 2.86 -0.46
C VAL A 44 -9.80 2.69 0.07
N ASP A 45 -8.90 3.62 -0.26
CA ASP A 45 -7.52 3.61 0.23
C ASP A 45 -7.46 3.65 1.76
N TYR A 46 -8.21 4.57 2.39
CA TYR A 46 -8.33 4.66 3.85
C TYR A 46 -8.83 3.34 4.47
N CYS A 47 -9.89 2.76 3.91
CA CYS A 47 -10.45 1.49 4.36
C CYS A 47 -9.45 0.32 4.25
N VAL A 48 -8.69 0.25 3.16
CA VAL A 48 -7.70 -0.80 2.92
C VAL A 48 -6.54 -0.68 3.91
N HIS A 49 -6.02 0.53 4.16
CA HIS A 49 -4.94 0.75 5.13
C HIS A 49 -5.33 0.34 6.55
N ILE A 50 -6.53 0.71 6.98
CA ILE A 50 -7.04 0.36 8.30
C ILE A 50 -7.29 -1.15 8.37
N GLY A 51 -8.02 -1.68 7.40
CA GLY A 51 -8.41 -3.08 7.41
C GLY A 51 -7.23 -4.05 7.27
N ARG A 52 -6.21 -3.71 6.47
CA ARG A 52 -4.96 -4.48 6.39
C ARG A 52 -4.24 -4.48 7.73
N THR A 53 -4.14 -3.33 8.37
CA THR A 53 -3.48 -3.20 9.68
C THR A 53 -4.21 -4.02 10.75
N PHE A 54 -5.55 -4.08 10.70
CA PHE A 54 -6.36 -4.95 11.56
C PHE A 54 -6.07 -6.44 11.38
N MET A 55 -5.81 -6.89 10.15
CA MET A 55 -5.47 -8.30 9.87
C MET A 55 -4.08 -8.71 10.38
N VAL A 56 -3.18 -7.74 10.56
CA VAL A 56 -1.82 -7.99 11.07
C VAL A 56 -1.78 -8.04 12.59
N HIS A 57 -2.60 -7.24 13.28
CA HIS A 57 -2.67 -7.23 14.73
C HIS A 57 -3.31 -8.53 15.28
N ARG A 58 -2.76 -9.05 16.37
CA ARG A 58 -3.24 -10.24 17.09
C ARG A 58 -4.01 -9.84 18.35
N GLY A 59 -4.94 -10.70 18.78
CA GLY A 59 -5.76 -10.48 19.99
C GLY A 59 -7.24 -10.75 19.77
N THR A 60 -8.07 -10.31 20.72
CA THR A 60 -9.54 -10.28 20.57
C THR A 60 -9.92 -9.26 19.49
N GLN A 61 -11.09 -9.43 18.86
CA GLN A 61 -11.54 -8.57 17.75
C GLN A 61 -11.59 -7.09 18.16
N ASP A 62 -12.08 -6.81 19.37
CA ASP A 62 -12.20 -5.45 19.88
C ASP A 62 -10.83 -4.81 20.19
N GLU A 63 -9.95 -5.54 20.87
CA GLU A 63 -8.59 -5.07 21.16
C GLU A 63 -7.80 -4.83 19.86
N ARG A 64 -7.97 -5.70 18.86
CA ARG A 64 -7.36 -5.52 17.54
C ARG A 64 -7.89 -4.27 16.84
N ALA A 65 -9.20 -3.99 16.91
CA ALA A 65 -9.80 -2.80 16.32
C ALA A 65 -9.25 -1.53 16.98
N HIS A 66 -9.19 -1.51 18.30
CA HIS A 66 -8.65 -0.40 19.07
C HIS A 66 -7.17 -0.13 18.76
N ARG A 67 -6.31 -1.17 18.81
CA ARG A 67 -4.88 -1.05 18.47
C ARG A 67 -4.64 -0.60 17.04
N THR A 68 -5.48 -1.07 16.11
CA THR A 68 -5.40 -0.66 14.72
C THR A 68 -5.64 0.84 14.58
N ILE A 69 -6.72 1.35 15.14
CA ILE A 69 -7.06 2.78 15.03
C ILE A 69 -5.99 3.66 15.69
N ILE A 70 -5.45 3.27 16.85
CA ILE A 70 -4.37 4.02 17.51
C ILE A 70 -3.10 4.06 16.65
N SER A 71 -2.76 2.95 16.00
CA SER A 71 -1.51 2.86 15.22
C SER A 71 -1.61 3.53 13.85
N ILE A 72 -2.66 3.26 13.07
CA ILE A 72 -2.78 3.73 11.68
C ILE A 72 -3.70 4.95 11.53
N GLY A 73 -4.61 5.19 12.47
CA GLY A 73 -5.56 6.31 12.42
C GLY A 73 -4.88 7.67 12.23
N PRO A 74 -3.81 8.01 12.97
CA PRO A 74 -3.10 9.27 12.76
C PRO A 74 -2.49 9.40 11.35
N ALA A 75 -2.02 8.30 10.76
CA ALA A 75 -1.47 8.32 9.40
C ALA A 75 -2.57 8.59 8.36
N VAL A 76 -3.74 7.95 8.51
CA VAL A 76 -4.90 8.15 7.64
C VAL A 76 -5.47 9.56 7.77
N ILE A 77 -5.58 10.10 8.98
CA ILE A 77 -6.04 11.48 9.21
C ILE A 77 -5.07 12.47 8.59
N LYS A 78 -3.75 12.30 8.76
CA LYS A 78 -2.74 13.16 8.11
C LYS A 78 -2.85 13.10 6.57
N GLY A 79 -3.06 11.91 6.00
CA GLY A 79 -3.32 11.74 4.58
C GLY A 79 -4.58 12.47 4.12
N GLY A 80 -5.70 12.29 4.83
CA GLY A 80 -6.96 12.97 4.55
C GLY A 80 -6.88 14.49 4.68
N LEU A 81 -6.20 14.99 5.71
CA LEU A 81 -5.93 16.42 5.88
C LEU A 81 -5.10 16.98 4.71
N GLY A 82 -4.11 16.23 4.22
CA GLY A 82 -3.34 16.60 3.03
C GLY A 82 -4.24 16.77 1.80
N SER A 83 -5.18 15.84 1.59
CA SER A 83 -6.18 15.96 0.52
C SER A 83 -7.12 17.15 0.73
N LEU A 84 -7.56 17.42 1.97
CA LEU A 84 -8.39 18.58 2.30
C LEU A 84 -7.69 19.91 2.01
N ILE A 85 -6.40 20.03 2.35
CA ILE A 85 -5.60 21.21 2.03
C ILE A 85 -5.46 21.36 0.51
N SER A 86 -5.21 20.27 -0.22
CA SER A 86 -5.12 20.30 -1.68
C SER A 86 -6.39 20.83 -2.33
N ILE A 87 -7.57 20.34 -1.94
CA ILE A 87 -8.82 20.84 -2.49
C ILE A 87 -9.15 22.26 -2.02
N PHE A 88 -8.69 22.67 -0.83
CA PHE A 88 -8.84 24.05 -0.35
C PHE A 88 -8.12 25.03 -1.27
N PHE A 89 -6.91 24.70 -1.75
CA PHE A 89 -6.24 25.54 -2.74
C PHE A 89 -7.01 25.67 -4.07
N LEU A 90 -7.90 24.72 -4.37
CA LEU A 90 -8.73 24.76 -5.56
C LEU A 90 -9.80 25.85 -5.50
N THR A 91 -10.13 26.38 -4.31
CA THR A 91 -11.09 27.48 -4.18
C THR A 91 -10.57 28.81 -4.71
N PHE A 92 -9.25 28.97 -4.83
CA PHE A 92 -8.64 30.17 -5.42
C PHE A 92 -8.82 30.24 -6.95
N ALA A 93 -9.34 29.18 -7.56
CA ALA A 93 -9.52 29.13 -8.99
C ALA A 93 -10.92 29.62 -9.38
N GLU A 94 -10.96 30.69 -10.18
CA GLU A 94 -12.14 31.37 -10.71
C GLU A 94 -12.83 30.56 -11.83
N SER A 95 -13.22 29.32 -11.57
CA SER A 95 -13.97 28.50 -12.54
C SER A 95 -15.10 27.71 -11.88
N TYR A 96 -16.23 27.63 -12.59
CA TYR A 96 -17.37 26.81 -12.21
C TYR A 96 -17.00 25.34 -11.97
N PHE A 97 -16.07 24.82 -12.77
CA PHE A 97 -15.54 23.46 -12.61
C PHE A 97 -14.91 23.28 -11.21
N PHE A 98 -14.03 24.20 -10.81
CA PHE A 98 -13.30 24.11 -9.55
C PHE A 98 -14.21 24.30 -8.33
N SER A 99 -15.17 25.22 -8.39
CA SER A 99 -16.13 25.43 -7.29
C SER A 99 -17.02 24.20 -7.04
N THR A 100 -17.49 23.56 -8.11
CA THR A 100 -18.29 22.33 -8.04
C THR A 100 -17.46 21.15 -7.53
N PHE A 101 -16.24 21.01 -8.06
CA PHE A 101 -15.30 19.97 -7.68
C PHE A 101 -14.93 20.05 -6.19
N PHE A 102 -14.64 21.25 -5.69
CA PHE A 102 -14.36 21.49 -4.27
C PHE A 102 -15.50 21.01 -3.37
N LYS A 103 -16.75 21.42 -3.65
CA LYS A 103 -17.91 21.05 -2.83
C LYS A 103 -18.11 19.54 -2.75
N VAL A 104 -18.06 18.87 -3.90
CA VAL A 104 -18.29 17.42 -3.99
C VAL A 104 -17.15 16.64 -3.35
N LEU A 105 -15.89 16.98 -3.63
CA LEU A 105 -14.75 16.31 -3.01
C LEU A 105 -14.65 16.56 -1.52
N LEU A 106 -14.92 17.78 -1.06
CA LEU A 106 -14.91 18.11 0.37
C LEU A 106 -15.90 17.21 1.13
N ALA A 107 -17.15 17.13 0.65
CA ALA A 107 -18.16 16.28 1.25
C ALA A 107 -17.74 14.79 1.24
N THR A 108 -17.19 14.33 0.11
CA THR A 108 -16.78 12.92 -0.05
C THR A 108 -15.60 12.56 0.86
N ILE A 109 -14.59 13.42 0.99
CA ILE A 109 -13.43 13.17 1.85
C ILE A 109 -13.85 13.17 3.32
N LEU A 110 -14.68 14.12 3.75
CA LEU A 110 -15.13 14.20 5.14
C LEU A 110 -15.98 12.98 5.53
N LEU A 111 -16.99 12.65 4.72
CA LEU A 111 -17.85 11.49 4.97
C LEU A 111 -17.09 10.18 4.83
N GLY A 112 -16.19 10.08 3.85
CA GLY A 112 -15.34 8.91 3.63
C GLY A 112 -14.38 8.67 4.79
N LEU A 113 -13.74 9.72 5.31
CA LEU A 113 -12.84 9.61 6.46
C LEU A 113 -13.60 9.22 7.73
N PHE A 114 -14.78 9.80 7.96
CA PHE A 114 -15.64 9.45 9.09
C PHE A 114 -16.06 7.97 9.03
N HIS A 115 -16.54 7.50 7.88
CA HIS A 115 -16.95 6.11 7.71
C HIS A 115 -15.77 5.13 7.78
N ALA A 116 -14.64 5.46 7.15
CA ALA A 116 -13.45 4.62 7.18
C ALA A 116 -12.87 4.49 8.60
N LEU A 117 -12.92 5.55 9.42
CA LEU A 117 -12.34 5.53 10.78
C LEU A 117 -13.32 5.08 11.87
N VAL A 118 -14.62 5.28 11.73
CA VAL A 118 -15.60 4.96 12.78
C VAL A 118 -16.38 3.68 12.43
N PHE A 119 -16.97 3.63 11.24
CA PHE A 119 -17.83 2.51 10.85
C PHE A 119 -17.02 1.24 10.60
N LEU A 120 -15.85 1.36 9.96
CA LEU A 120 -15.00 0.23 9.63
C LEU A 120 -14.49 -0.56 10.86
N PRO A 121 -13.86 0.04 11.89
CA PRO A 121 -13.39 -0.71 13.06
C PRO A 121 -14.54 -1.32 13.87
N VAL A 122 -15.70 -0.66 13.95
CA VAL A 122 -16.89 -1.23 14.62
C VAL A 122 -17.39 -2.46 13.87
N ALA A 123 -17.52 -2.37 12.55
CA ALA A 123 -17.92 -3.52 11.74
C ALA A 123 -16.87 -4.64 11.83
N LEU A 124 -15.57 -4.32 11.89
CA LEU A 124 -14.47 -5.30 12.01
C LEU A 124 -14.42 -5.93 13.41
N SER A 125 -14.86 -5.20 14.44
CA SER A 125 -15.00 -5.74 15.78
C SER A 125 -16.12 -6.77 15.86
N LEU A 126 -17.26 -6.54 15.20
CA LEU A 126 -18.42 -7.45 15.20
C LEU A 126 -18.24 -8.73 14.36
N ILE A 127 -17.64 -8.63 13.17
CA ILE A 127 -17.56 -9.75 12.19
C ILE A 127 -16.13 -9.97 11.69
N GLY A 128 -15.13 -9.60 12.51
CA GLY A 128 -13.72 -9.64 12.13
C GLY A 128 -13.20 -11.07 11.91
N PRO A 129 -12.60 -11.40 10.75
CA PRO A 129 -11.96 -12.68 10.54
C PRO A 129 -10.74 -12.87 11.45
N GLU A 130 -10.34 -14.13 11.63
CA GLU A 130 -9.13 -14.49 12.36
C GLU A 130 -7.88 -13.79 11.79
N PRO A 131 -6.89 -13.45 12.63
CA PRO A 131 -5.64 -12.85 12.17
C PRO A 131 -4.94 -13.72 11.12
N TYR A 132 -4.22 -13.08 10.19
CA TYR A 132 -3.40 -13.84 9.23
C TYR A 132 -2.34 -14.65 9.98
N LYS A 133 -2.21 -15.95 9.67
CA LYS A 133 -1.10 -16.76 10.16
C LYS A 133 0.18 -16.22 9.54
N GLN A 134 0.95 -15.44 10.29
CA GLN A 134 2.32 -15.12 9.89
C GLN A 134 3.07 -16.45 9.84
N THR A 135 3.36 -16.93 8.63
CA THR A 135 4.40 -17.92 8.44
C THR A 135 5.65 -17.29 9.02
N ASP A 136 6.13 -17.82 10.14
CA ASP A 136 7.48 -17.55 10.61
C ASP A 136 8.38 -17.81 9.41
N ARG A 137 8.91 -16.75 8.80
CA ARG A 137 10.04 -16.90 7.89
C ARG A 137 11.13 -17.42 8.79
N GLY A 138 11.30 -18.74 8.79
CA GLY A 138 12.30 -19.43 9.57
C GLY A 138 13.59 -18.64 9.44
N HIS A 139 14.13 -18.26 10.59
CA HIS A 139 15.52 -17.82 10.67
C HIS A 139 16.34 -18.85 9.87
N PRO A 140 17.11 -18.45 8.83
CA PRO A 140 17.98 -19.40 8.17
C PRO A 140 18.87 -20.03 9.24
N PRO A 141 19.15 -21.35 9.17
CA PRO A 141 20.05 -21.98 10.11
C PRO A 141 21.35 -21.16 10.17
N ASN A 142 21.72 -20.79 11.38
CA ASN A 142 22.84 -19.95 11.78
C ASN A 142 24.22 -20.59 11.52
N ASN A 143 24.39 -21.35 10.44
CA ASN A 143 25.64 -21.99 10.09
C ASN A 143 26.44 -21.26 8.99
N ILE A 144 26.00 -20.06 8.59
CA ILE A 144 26.82 -19.17 7.78
C ILE A 144 27.16 -17.99 8.69
N SER A 145 28.43 -17.87 9.05
CA SER A 145 29.02 -16.69 9.65
C SER A 145 28.86 -15.51 8.69
N THR A 146 27.66 -14.93 8.65
CA THR A 146 27.44 -13.61 8.07
C THR A 146 28.26 -12.67 8.94
N PHE A 147 29.40 -12.26 8.40
CA PHE A 147 30.17 -11.13 8.90
C PHE A 147 29.34 -9.86 8.64
N THR A 148 28.27 -9.70 9.40
CA THR A 148 27.66 -8.40 9.61
C THR A 148 28.70 -7.63 10.39
N VAL A 149 29.37 -6.68 9.73
CA VAL A 149 30.01 -5.56 10.41
C VAL A 149 28.88 -4.81 11.11
N VAL A 150 28.50 -5.27 12.29
CA VAL A 150 27.64 -4.53 13.20
C VAL A 150 28.45 -3.31 13.58
N ASN A 151 28.09 -2.15 13.01
CA ASN A 151 28.66 -0.89 13.46
C ASN A 151 28.20 -0.69 14.92
N PRO A 152 29.12 -0.65 15.89
CA PRO A 152 28.78 -0.65 17.31
C PRO A 152 28.06 0.64 17.77
N LYS A 153 27.89 1.64 16.88
CA LYS A 153 27.17 2.88 17.22
C LYS A 153 25.66 2.72 17.43
N TYR A 154 25.07 1.61 17.02
CA TYR A 154 23.62 1.39 17.11
C TYR A 154 23.22 0.27 18.08
N LEU A 155 24.15 -0.21 18.90
CA LEU A 155 23.84 -1.06 20.04
C LEU A 155 23.95 -0.24 21.33
N LYS A 156 22.94 0.58 21.60
CA LYS A 156 22.61 1.01 22.97
C LYS A 156 21.23 0.48 23.31
N THR A 157 21.27 -0.70 23.93
CA THR A 157 20.32 -1.09 24.98
C THR A 157 20.26 -0.01 26.04
N ASP A 158 19.05 0.33 26.49
CA ASP A 158 18.71 0.40 27.92
C ASP A 158 17.17 0.23 28.08
N SER A 159 16.84 -0.79 28.89
CA SER A 159 15.68 -1.02 29.78
C SER A 159 14.35 -0.26 29.65
N GLU A 160 13.27 -1.04 29.86
CA GLU A 160 11.95 -0.73 30.43
C GLU A 160 11.58 0.75 30.68
N GLU A 161 10.57 1.28 29.97
CA GLU A 161 9.49 2.11 30.54
C GLU A 161 8.39 2.41 29.50
N GLY A 162 7.17 2.65 29.98
CA GLY A 162 5.97 2.83 29.17
C GLY A 162 5.84 4.18 28.45
N TYR A 163 4.68 4.31 27.79
CA TYR A 163 4.03 5.55 27.34
C TYR A 163 4.84 6.55 26.49
N GLY A 164 4.49 6.58 25.19
CA GLY A 164 4.46 7.81 24.40
C GLY A 164 5.77 8.32 23.81
N VAL A 165 5.95 8.14 22.49
CA VAL A 165 6.78 9.05 21.69
C VAL A 165 6.16 9.20 20.29
N THR A 166 5.51 10.33 20.05
CA THR A 166 5.28 10.89 18.72
C THR A 166 6.62 11.28 18.08
N PRO A 167 6.98 10.82 16.88
CA PRO A 167 8.11 11.42 16.17
C PRO A 167 7.61 12.65 15.40
N ALA A 168 7.70 13.80 16.05
CA ALA A 168 7.60 15.11 15.42
C ALA A 168 9.02 15.61 15.11
N ASN A 169 9.68 15.04 14.08
CA ASN A 169 10.92 15.51 13.43
C ASN A 169 11.69 14.36 12.73
N VAL A 170 11.09 13.74 11.71
CA VAL A 170 11.90 13.04 10.71
C VAL A 170 11.75 13.81 9.41
N SER A 171 12.80 14.55 9.07
CA SER A 171 12.93 15.26 7.80
C SER A 171 12.95 14.24 6.66
N PHE A 172 12.23 14.55 5.59
CA PHE A 172 11.94 13.66 4.46
C PHE A 172 13.17 13.34 3.57
N GLU A 173 14.35 13.89 3.88
CA GLU A 173 15.56 13.76 3.05
C GLU A 173 16.52 12.62 3.42
N ASP A 174 16.30 11.89 4.52
CA ASP A 174 17.23 10.83 4.96
C ASP A 174 16.76 9.39 4.68
N ILE A 175 15.76 9.19 3.81
CA ILE A 175 15.36 7.84 3.38
C ILE A 175 15.99 7.55 2.00
N PRO A 176 17.09 6.77 1.91
CA PRO A 176 17.56 6.27 0.64
C PRO A 176 16.55 5.25 0.10
N ILE A 177 15.76 5.67 -0.88
CA ILE A 177 14.81 4.83 -1.61
C ILE A 177 15.61 3.91 -2.54
N SER A 178 15.99 2.73 -2.03
CA SER A 178 16.47 1.67 -2.91
C SER A 178 15.28 0.99 -3.58
N TYR A 179 14.98 1.41 -4.81
CA TYR A 179 14.11 0.69 -5.72
C TYR A 179 14.78 -0.63 -6.09
N THR A 180 14.46 -1.71 -5.38
CA THR A 180 14.70 -3.04 -5.93
C THR A 180 13.64 -3.27 -7.00
N SER A 181 14.08 -3.21 -8.26
CA SER A 181 13.33 -3.68 -9.42
C SER A 181 12.80 -5.09 -9.12
N SER A 182 11.47 -5.23 -9.21
CA SER A 182 10.82 -6.54 -9.26
C SER A 182 11.38 -7.32 -10.45
N PRO A 183 11.70 -8.62 -10.34
CA PRO A 183 12.17 -9.38 -11.49
C PRO A 183 11.04 -9.49 -12.50
N GLU A 184 11.33 -9.12 -13.75
CA GLU A 184 10.50 -9.45 -14.90
C GLU A 184 10.22 -10.95 -14.92
N VAL A 185 8.94 -11.30 -14.89
CA VAL A 185 8.48 -12.60 -15.36
C VAL A 185 8.64 -12.58 -16.87
N GLY A 186 9.82 -12.98 -17.34
CA GLY A 186 10.16 -13.05 -18.75
C GLY A 186 11.24 -14.10 -18.98
N SER A 187 10.96 -15.02 -19.90
CA SER A 187 11.97 -15.84 -20.60
C SER A 187 12.59 -16.99 -19.81
N ARG A 188 11.75 -17.91 -19.33
CA ARG A 188 12.16 -19.24 -18.84
C ARG A 188 12.45 -20.26 -19.96
N GLU A 189 12.64 -19.83 -21.21
CA GLU A 189 12.89 -20.71 -22.36
C GLU A 189 14.22 -20.49 -23.11
N GLU A 190 14.96 -19.40 -22.87
CA GLU A 190 16.19 -19.13 -23.66
C GLU A 190 17.48 -19.76 -23.08
N GLN A 191 17.47 -20.16 -21.80
CA GLN A 191 18.65 -20.71 -21.10
C GLN A 191 18.84 -22.23 -21.28
N VAL A 192 17.87 -22.95 -21.84
CA VAL A 192 18.00 -24.41 -22.09
C VAL A 192 18.73 -24.69 -23.42
N LEU A 193 18.64 -23.78 -24.41
CA LEU A 193 19.29 -23.97 -25.71
C LEU A 193 20.76 -23.54 -25.75
N HIS A 194 21.21 -22.72 -24.79
CA HIS A 194 22.59 -22.21 -24.76
C HIS A 194 23.57 -23.10 -23.99
N ASN A 195 23.07 -24.08 -23.21
CA ASN A 195 23.90 -25.05 -22.51
C ASN A 195 24.32 -26.27 -23.38
N ASP A 196 23.71 -26.45 -24.56
CA ASP A 196 24.02 -27.58 -25.45
C ASP A 196 25.14 -27.28 -26.49
N ARG A 197 25.58 -26.01 -26.57
CA ARG A 197 26.70 -25.60 -27.46
C ARG A 197 28.08 -25.66 -26.82
N SER A 198 28.17 -25.76 -25.49
CA SER A 198 29.46 -25.77 -24.79
C SER A 198 30.14 -27.16 -24.77
N SER A 199 29.39 -28.23 -25.07
CA SER A 199 29.90 -29.61 -24.97
C SER A 199 30.32 -30.27 -26.29
N ARG A 200 30.48 -29.49 -27.39
CA ARG A 200 31.12 -29.96 -28.65
C ARG A 200 32.26 -29.04 -29.05
N GLY A 201 33.44 -29.29 -28.47
CA GLY A 201 34.67 -28.55 -28.77
C GLY A 201 35.94 -29.34 -28.47
N SER A 202 36.01 -30.59 -28.91
CA SER A 202 37.27 -31.37 -28.96
C SER A 202 37.49 -31.86 -30.39
N ILE A 203 37.91 -30.95 -31.26
CA ILE A 203 38.29 -31.24 -32.65
C ILE A 203 39.78 -31.63 -32.64
N ARG A 204 40.06 -32.87 -33.06
CA ARG A 204 41.43 -33.35 -33.35
C ARG A 204 42.01 -32.62 -34.57
N PRO A 205 43.32 -32.30 -34.59
CA PRO A 205 43.94 -31.67 -35.75
C PRO A 205 44.06 -32.67 -36.90
N ILE A 206 43.60 -32.27 -38.09
CA ILE A 206 43.72 -33.03 -39.33
C ILE A 206 44.94 -32.45 -40.07
N SER A 207 45.91 -33.31 -40.35
CA SER A 207 47.11 -33.05 -41.16
C SER A 207 46.77 -32.60 -42.59
N PRO A 208 47.56 -31.71 -43.22
CA PRO A 208 47.44 -31.40 -44.64
C PRO A 208 48.28 -32.37 -45.51
N LEU A 209 48.11 -32.30 -46.84
CA LEU A 209 48.77 -33.06 -47.93
C LEU A 209 48.00 -34.33 -48.38
N ASN A 210 47.84 -34.65 -49.67
CA ASN A 210 48.43 -34.16 -50.91
C ASN A 210 47.52 -34.52 -52.11
N PHE A 211 47.64 -33.71 -53.15
CA PHE A 211 47.46 -34.00 -54.58
C PHE A 211 47.86 -35.44 -54.96
N ASN A 212 46.99 -36.14 -55.70
CA ASN A 212 47.28 -36.92 -56.92
C ASN A 212 46.29 -38.09 -57.14
N THR A 213 45.71 -38.07 -58.35
CA THR A 213 45.62 -39.25 -59.25
C THR A 213 44.44 -40.23 -59.08
N LEU A 214 43.63 -40.21 -60.16
CA LEU A 214 42.79 -41.25 -60.78
C LEU A 214 41.45 -41.62 -60.14
#